data_AF-A0A722E9N3-F1
#
_entry.id   AF-A0A722E9N3-F1
#
_cell.length_a   1.000
_cell.length_b   1.000
_cell.length_c   1.000
_cell.angle_alpha   90.00
_cell.angle_beta   90.00
_cell.angle_gamma   90.00
#
_symmetry.space_group_name_H-M   'P 1'
#
loop_
_entity.id
_entity.type
_entity.pdbx_description
1 polymer ?
#
loop_
_entity_poly.entity_id
_entity_poly.type
_entity_poly.pdbx_seq_one_letter_code
_entity_poly.pdbx_strand_id
1 'polypeptide(L)'
;MTRAAPDVEEVLSERALSQWAQAISHVAGHYRVACSPGSIQANAPWFRGKSRTTALTQLARQAGLSFHAPDIDKTAFSQWRLPLVVELRDGQLLVIEHVNGEDAVDVFVIEEEGQRNRLTFSELLPEILYVAALRPLSALKDSRVDRYISRFKPDWMRELVLQDIRPYLPVMVAASMLGSRMIAPMANLCGVLARWQQVKAAKMGLDNIMQLPTETQHDDSLIHRDILHGHYLFENAQFRYHNDDQRIPLRLVRLEIMPGERIAILGRNGAGKSTLLQAMAGGLEMIQGDARLDNLSLSHIDMADLRRNIGFLSQNARLFFGTLRENLTLGAPHANDEQIFDALEVSGGAVFVRRLAKGLDHPIMEGGNGLSGGQRQSLLLARMLLRSPNIVLLDEPSASLDEHTEREFIQRLHQWLGNRTLVVATHRVPILELVERVVVLKEGQLVMDAPKAQALNADRMQSHRREWKNENQSA
;
A
#
# COMPACT_ATOMS: atom_id res chain seq x y z
N MET A 1 14.44 51.25 99.98
CA MET A 1 15.32 51.08 101.15
C MET A 1 15.33 49.60 101.44
N THR A 2 16.39 48.81 101.35
CA THR A 2 17.83 49.03 101.19
C THR A 2 18.38 47.68 100.70
N ARG A 3 19.32 47.68 99.76
CA ARG A 3 20.04 46.49 99.27
C ARG A 3 20.52 45.60 100.44
N ALA A 4 20.17 44.32 100.41
CA ALA A 4 20.91 43.26 101.10
C ALA A 4 21.82 42.56 100.07
N ALA A 5 23.00 42.17 100.55
CA ALA A 5 24.19 41.72 99.84
C ALA A 5 23.99 40.49 98.93
N PRO A 6 24.86 40.25 97.93
CA PRO A 6 24.76 39.09 97.05
C PRO A 6 25.04 37.82 97.86
N ASP A 7 24.13 36.85 97.79
CA ASP A 7 24.36 35.52 98.35
C ASP A 7 25.66 34.94 97.78
N VAL A 8 26.50 34.45 98.69
CA VAL A 8 27.75 33.76 98.39
C VAL A 8 27.43 32.59 97.45
N GLU A 9 27.85 32.68 96.19
CA GLU A 9 27.66 31.60 95.21
C GLU A 9 28.40 30.35 95.70
N GLU A 10 27.66 29.40 96.26
CA GLU A 10 28.16 28.12 96.74
C GLU A 10 28.78 27.32 95.59
N VAL A 11 30.04 26.93 95.77
CA VAL A 11 30.75 26.02 94.86
C VAL A 11 30.33 24.59 95.19
N LEU A 12 29.80 23.88 94.20
CA LEU A 12 29.37 22.48 94.37
C LEU A 12 30.57 21.55 94.61
N SER A 13 30.39 20.58 95.51
CA SER A 13 31.34 19.48 95.71
C SER A 13 31.32 18.51 94.52
N GLU A 14 32.37 17.71 94.37
CA GLU A 14 32.50 16.72 93.30
C GLU A 14 31.40 15.65 93.36
N ARG A 15 30.99 15.25 94.58
CA ARG A 15 29.87 14.34 94.81
C ARG A 15 28.54 14.97 94.35
N ALA A 16 28.30 16.23 94.69
CA ALA A 16 27.07 16.93 94.28
C ALA A 16 26.98 17.09 92.75
N LEU A 17 28.09 17.43 92.08
CA LEU A 17 28.11 17.53 90.61
C LEU A 17 27.79 16.19 89.92
N SER A 18 28.25 15.07 90.49
CA SER A 18 27.94 13.73 89.97
C SER A 18 26.46 13.36 90.14
N GLN A 19 25.88 13.65 91.31
CA GLN A 19 24.44 13.43 91.55
C GLN A 19 23.57 14.31 90.63
N TRP A 20 23.95 15.58 90.44
CA TRP A 20 23.26 16.49 89.51
C TRP A 20 23.35 16.00 88.05
N ALA A 21 24.49 15.46 87.62
CA ALA A 21 24.64 14.86 86.29
C ALA A 21 23.71 13.64 86.08
N GLN A 22 23.51 12.82 87.13
CA GLN A 22 22.59 11.69 87.11
C GLN A 22 21.12 12.16 87.05
N ALA A 23 20.75 13.17 87.85
CA ALA A 23 19.42 13.77 87.82
C ALA A 23 19.08 14.39 86.45
N ILE A 24 20.03 15.13 85.86
CA ILE A 24 19.88 15.73 84.52
C ILE A 24 19.70 14.65 83.45
N SER A 25 20.46 13.56 83.53
CA SER A 25 20.34 12.43 82.60
C SER A 25 18.98 11.74 82.71
N HIS A 26 18.46 11.59 83.93
CA HIS A 26 17.13 11.03 84.18
C HIS A 26 16.03 11.90 83.55
N VAL A 27 16.10 13.22 83.75
CA VAL A 27 15.15 14.17 83.15
C VAL A 27 15.25 14.22 81.62
N ALA A 28 16.45 14.10 81.04
CA ALA A 28 16.62 14.00 79.59
C ALA A 28 15.94 12.75 79.01
N GLY A 29 16.03 11.62 79.73
CA GLY A 29 15.30 10.39 79.42
C GLY A 29 13.79 10.58 79.42
N HIS A 30 13.24 11.32 80.38
CA HIS A 30 11.81 11.65 80.44
C HIS A 30 11.31 12.37 79.17
N TYR A 31 12.08 13.33 78.64
CA TYR A 31 11.74 14.05 77.42
C TYR A 31 12.13 13.32 76.11
N ARG A 32 12.70 12.11 76.20
CA ARG A 32 13.26 11.36 75.05
C ARG A 32 14.30 12.17 74.26
N VAL A 33 15.05 13.03 74.95
CA VAL A 33 16.19 13.74 74.35
C VAL A 33 17.36 12.76 74.29
N ALA A 34 17.92 12.55 73.10
CA ALA A 34 19.05 11.64 72.93
C ALA A 34 20.31 12.22 73.60
N CYS A 35 20.63 11.72 74.80
CA CYS A 35 21.87 12.05 75.52
C CYS A 35 22.54 10.76 76.02
N SER A 36 23.87 10.78 76.17
CA SER A 36 24.63 9.68 76.77
C SER A 36 24.83 9.96 78.27
N PRO A 37 24.17 9.21 79.19
CA PRO A 37 24.30 9.44 80.63
C PRO A 37 25.76 9.37 81.11
N GLY A 38 26.53 8.42 80.58
CA GLY A 38 27.95 8.26 80.90
C GLY A 38 28.81 9.45 80.44
N SER A 39 28.44 10.12 79.34
CA SER A 39 29.15 11.32 78.89
C SER A 39 28.88 12.53 79.78
N ILE A 40 27.65 12.67 80.29
CA ILE A 40 27.29 13.78 81.19
C ILE A 40 27.98 13.59 82.54
N GLN A 41 28.00 12.35 83.06
CA GLN A 41 28.72 11.99 84.29
C GLN A 41 30.23 12.20 84.16
N ALA A 42 30.85 11.78 83.06
CA ALA A 42 32.28 11.98 82.83
C ALA A 42 32.68 13.47 82.72
N ASN A 43 31.77 14.32 82.26
CA ASN A 43 32.00 15.75 82.15
C ASN A 43 31.73 16.53 83.45
N ALA A 44 31.02 15.96 84.42
CA ALA A 44 30.67 16.63 85.67
C ALA A 44 31.88 17.19 86.46
N PRO A 45 33.01 16.48 86.59
CA PRO A 45 34.19 16.99 87.32
C PRO A 45 34.82 18.25 86.69
N TRP A 46 34.65 18.47 85.38
CA TRP A 46 35.22 19.63 84.65
C TRP A 46 34.59 20.97 85.02
N PHE A 47 33.46 20.95 85.74
CA PHE A 47 32.77 22.15 86.21
C PHE A 47 33.07 22.49 87.68
N ARG A 48 34.03 21.79 88.31
CA ARG A 48 34.51 22.07 89.67
C ARG A 48 35.03 23.50 89.79
N GLY A 49 34.66 24.20 90.87
CA GLY A 49 35.10 25.58 91.13
C GLY A 49 34.28 26.67 90.43
N LYS A 50 33.31 26.32 89.57
CA LYS A 50 32.34 27.28 89.01
C LYS A 50 31.17 27.48 89.98
N SER A 51 30.46 28.60 89.84
CA SER A 51 29.22 28.82 90.59
C SER A 51 28.17 27.76 90.23
N ARG A 52 27.35 27.36 91.22
CA ARG A 52 26.28 26.35 91.06
C ARG A 52 25.43 26.58 89.81
N THR A 53 24.94 27.81 89.61
CA THR A 53 24.11 28.21 88.46
C THR A 53 24.83 27.98 87.13
N THR A 54 26.11 28.37 87.04
CA THR A 54 26.93 28.20 85.83
C THR A 54 27.21 26.71 85.54
N ALA A 55 27.56 25.93 86.56
CA ALA A 55 27.85 24.51 86.42
C ALA A 55 26.61 23.72 85.95
N LEU A 56 25.47 23.92 86.60
CA LEU A 56 24.23 23.21 86.26
C LEU A 56 23.66 23.63 84.90
N THR A 57 23.78 24.91 84.52
CA THR A 57 23.37 25.37 83.18
C THR A 57 24.20 24.73 82.08
N GLN A 58 25.52 24.57 82.29
CA GLN A 58 26.41 23.93 81.32
C GLN A 58 26.17 22.43 81.23
N LEU A 59 25.94 21.75 82.36
CA LEU A 59 25.59 20.33 82.38
C LEU A 59 24.23 20.05 81.71
N ALA A 60 23.21 20.86 82.00
CA ALA A 60 21.90 20.74 81.35
C ALA A 60 22.01 20.93 79.84
N ARG A 61 22.79 21.91 79.37
CA ARG A 61 23.00 22.15 77.93
C ARG A 61 23.67 20.96 77.24
N GLN A 62 24.61 20.28 77.89
CA GLN A 62 25.22 19.06 77.33
C GLN A 62 24.20 17.93 77.16
N ALA A 63 23.19 17.87 78.03
CA ALA A 63 22.07 16.93 77.93
C ALA A 63 20.98 17.35 76.94
N GLY A 64 21.13 18.48 76.24
CA GLY A 64 20.08 19.03 75.36
C GLY A 64 18.92 19.69 76.12
N LEU A 65 19.14 20.07 77.38
CA LEU A 65 18.17 20.70 78.27
C LEU A 65 18.58 22.15 78.59
N SER A 66 17.60 22.96 78.98
CA SER A 66 17.73 24.28 79.56
C SER A 66 17.51 24.19 81.06
N PHE A 67 18.21 25.01 81.84
CA PHE A 67 18.18 25.02 83.30
C PHE A 67 17.56 26.32 83.80
N HIS A 68 16.59 26.22 84.72
CA HIS A 68 15.99 27.36 85.40
C HIS A 68 15.77 27.00 86.87
N ALA A 69 16.06 27.91 87.81
CA ALA A 69 15.84 27.69 89.25
C ALA A 69 14.63 28.53 89.71
N PRO A 70 13.43 27.95 89.85
CA PRO A 70 12.25 28.66 90.36
C PRO A 70 12.31 28.86 91.88
N ASP A 71 11.62 29.90 92.37
CA ASP A 71 11.45 30.14 93.82
C ASP A 71 10.68 29.01 94.50
N ILE A 72 11.01 28.72 95.77
CA ILE A 72 10.46 27.61 96.56
C ILE A 72 9.08 28.01 97.13
N ASP A 73 8.06 28.02 96.27
CA ASP A 73 6.67 28.25 96.64
C ASP A 73 5.79 27.03 96.30
N LYS A 74 4.66 26.83 96.99
CA LYS A 74 3.71 25.73 96.72
C LYS A 74 3.21 25.69 95.27
N THR A 75 3.26 26.81 94.53
CA THR A 75 2.87 26.92 93.12
C THR A 75 3.96 26.44 92.14
N ALA A 76 5.19 26.21 92.61
CA ALA A 76 6.28 25.66 91.80
C ALA A 76 6.02 24.20 91.44
N PHE A 77 5.36 23.44 92.31
CA PHE A 77 5.20 21.98 92.21
C PHE A 77 3.87 21.54 91.60
N SER A 78 3.47 22.13 90.47
CA SER A 78 2.27 21.69 89.73
C SER A 78 2.59 20.56 88.74
N GLN A 79 1.61 19.69 88.45
CA GLN A 79 1.79 18.55 87.54
C GLN A 79 2.31 18.97 86.13
N TRP A 80 1.89 20.14 85.65
CA TRP A 80 2.37 20.72 84.38
C TRP A 80 3.83 21.17 84.41
N ARG A 81 4.39 21.38 85.62
CA ARG A 81 5.75 21.88 85.83
C ARG A 81 6.77 20.78 86.12
N LEU A 82 6.33 19.54 86.23
CA LEU A 82 7.18 18.36 86.40
C LEU A 82 7.81 17.90 85.07
N PRO A 83 8.91 17.13 85.10
CA PRO A 83 9.71 16.79 86.29
C PRO A 83 10.54 17.97 86.82
N LEU A 84 10.72 18.03 88.15
CA LEU A 84 11.57 19.02 88.85
C LEU A 84 12.63 18.31 89.68
N VAL A 85 13.86 18.82 89.68
CA VAL A 85 14.95 18.31 90.53
C VAL A 85 15.01 19.15 91.80
N VAL A 86 15.12 18.51 92.95
CA VAL A 86 15.09 19.14 94.28
C VAL A 86 16.30 18.66 95.09
N GLU A 87 16.99 19.58 95.74
CA GLU A 87 18.09 19.32 96.68
C GLU A 87 17.59 19.54 98.11
N LEU A 88 17.81 18.55 98.97
CA LEU A 88 17.44 18.58 100.39
C LEU A 88 18.59 19.14 101.26
N ARG A 89 18.29 19.55 102.50
CA ARG A 89 19.26 20.08 103.47
C ARG A 89 20.34 19.09 103.88
N ASP A 90 20.06 17.80 103.78
CA ASP A 90 21.02 16.71 104.03
C ASP A 90 21.96 16.44 102.84
N GLY A 91 21.77 17.15 101.72
CA GLY A 91 22.57 17.03 100.50
C GLY A 91 22.07 15.97 99.52
N GLN A 92 20.89 15.36 99.74
CA GLN A 92 20.30 14.41 98.79
C GLN A 92 19.58 15.11 97.63
N LEU A 93 19.69 14.54 96.43
CA LEU A 93 18.94 14.98 95.24
C LEU A 93 17.78 14.04 94.92
N LEU A 94 16.61 14.65 94.70
CA LEU A 94 15.36 14.00 94.36
C LEU A 94 14.84 14.56 93.04
N VAL A 95 14.25 13.72 92.18
CA VAL A 95 13.49 14.18 91.02
C VAL A 95 12.01 13.93 91.27
N ILE A 96 11.22 15.00 91.39
CA ILE A 96 9.77 14.91 91.49
C ILE A 96 9.21 14.59 90.11
N GLU A 97 8.64 13.39 89.95
CA GLU A 97 8.06 12.96 88.69
C GLU A 97 6.57 13.28 88.64
N HIS A 98 5.81 12.96 89.69
CA HIS A 98 4.36 13.13 89.76
C HIS A 98 3.91 13.72 91.10
N VAL A 99 2.83 14.51 91.05
CA VAL A 99 2.16 15.09 92.22
C VAL A 99 0.69 14.71 92.17
N ASN A 100 0.19 14.07 93.23
CA ASN A 100 -1.22 13.74 93.42
C ASN A 100 -1.85 14.79 94.34
N GLY A 101 -2.94 15.42 93.90
CA GLY A 101 -3.47 16.70 94.40
C GLY A 101 -3.90 16.81 95.87
N GLU A 102 -3.62 15.82 96.73
CA GLU A 102 -4.06 15.79 98.13
C GLU A 102 -2.95 15.73 99.19
N ASP A 103 -1.65 15.64 98.83
CA ASP A 103 -0.41 15.79 99.66
C ASP A 103 0.68 14.75 99.33
N ALA A 104 0.47 13.85 98.34
CA ALA A 104 1.42 12.79 97.98
C ALA A 104 2.24 13.11 96.71
N VAL A 105 3.54 12.87 96.78
CA VAL A 105 4.52 13.11 95.70
C VAL A 105 5.30 11.84 95.41
N ASP A 106 5.37 11.47 94.13
CA ASP A 106 6.22 10.38 93.68
C ASP A 106 7.58 10.96 93.26
N VAL A 107 8.63 10.60 93.99
CA VAL A 107 10.00 11.09 93.82
C VAL A 107 10.96 9.97 93.45
N PHE A 108 11.98 10.30 92.67
CA PHE A 108 13.08 9.42 92.32
C PHE A 108 14.34 9.86 93.07
N VAL A 109 14.91 8.96 93.90
CA VAL A 109 16.09 9.24 94.72
C VAL A 109 17.37 8.91 93.94
N ILE A 110 18.35 9.82 93.93
CA ILE A 110 19.57 9.67 93.12
C ILE A 110 20.66 8.80 93.79
N GLU A 111 20.75 8.78 95.13
CA GLU A 111 21.89 8.13 95.85
C GLU A 111 21.79 6.60 96.02
N GLU A 112 20.61 5.98 95.96
CA GLU A 112 20.44 4.52 96.17
C GLU A 112 19.60 3.90 95.04
N GLU A 113 20.26 3.26 94.07
CA GLU A 113 19.68 2.44 92.99
C GLU A 113 18.44 2.97 92.23
N GLY A 114 18.17 4.27 92.28
CA GLY A 114 17.04 4.87 91.56
C GLY A 114 15.68 4.37 92.07
N GLN A 115 15.52 4.22 93.38
CA GLN A 115 14.24 3.80 93.95
C GLN A 115 13.19 4.91 93.86
N ARG A 116 11.99 4.54 93.40
CA ARG A 116 10.81 5.42 93.42
C ARG A 116 10.18 5.38 94.80
N ASN A 117 10.25 6.48 95.52
CA ASN A 117 9.67 6.63 96.84
C ASN A 117 8.47 7.57 96.78
N ARG A 118 7.44 7.25 97.56
CA ARG A 118 6.29 8.14 97.75
C ARG A 118 6.48 8.87 99.07
N LEU A 119 6.56 10.18 99.01
CA LEU A 119 6.71 11.08 100.16
C LEU A 119 5.53 12.04 100.23
N THR A 120 5.31 12.67 101.39
CA THR A 120 4.31 13.73 101.54
C THR A 120 4.94 15.11 101.39
N PHE A 121 4.23 16.09 100.81
CA PHE A 121 4.76 17.45 100.70
C PHE A 121 5.02 18.08 102.07
N SER A 122 4.23 17.71 103.08
CA SER A 122 4.40 18.15 104.46
C SER A 122 5.73 17.72 105.09
N GLU A 123 6.29 16.57 104.70
CA GLU A 123 7.64 16.12 105.07
C GLU A 123 8.73 16.75 104.20
N LEU A 124 8.47 16.90 102.90
CA LEU A 124 9.50 17.27 101.93
C LEU A 124 9.77 18.78 101.87
N LEU A 125 8.73 19.64 101.94
CA LEU A 125 8.86 21.11 101.84
C LEU A 125 9.85 21.76 102.83
N PRO A 126 9.85 21.44 104.14
CA PRO A 126 10.78 22.08 105.08
C PRO A 126 12.25 21.69 104.85
N GLU A 127 12.48 20.54 104.23
CA GLU A 127 13.80 19.99 103.92
C GLU A 127 14.38 20.49 102.58
N ILE A 128 13.60 21.15 101.72
CA ILE A 128 14.09 21.65 100.43
C ILE A 128 15.05 22.82 100.64
N LEU A 129 16.26 22.68 100.11
CA LEU A 129 17.26 23.74 100.01
C LEU A 129 17.24 24.40 98.62
N TYR A 130 17.02 23.63 97.55
CA TYR A 130 17.14 24.13 96.18
C TYR A 130 16.22 23.40 95.19
N VAL A 131 15.70 24.10 94.17
CA VAL A 131 14.82 23.54 93.12
C VAL A 131 15.34 23.93 91.73
N ALA A 132 15.34 22.97 90.82
CA ALA A 132 15.72 23.16 89.43
C ALA A 132 14.69 22.57 88.45
N ALA A 133 14.31 23.37 87.47
CA ALA A 133 13.47 23.00 86.34
C ALA A 133 14.33 22.81 85.08
N LEU A 134 14.24 21.62 84.49
CA LEU A 134 14.96 21.24 83.28
C LEU A 134 13.99 21.04 82.10
N ARG A 135 14.23 21.69 80.96
CA ARG A 135 13.34 21.65 79.76
C ARG A 135 14.10 21.46 78.44
N PRO A 136 13.56 20.77 77.41
CA PRO A 136 14.25 20.60 76.12
C PRO A 136 14.68 21.92 75.47
N LEU A 137 15.92 21.98 74.97
CA LEU A 137 16.48 23.18 74.35
C LEU A 137 15.88 23.46 72.95
N SER A 138 15.34 22.44 72.28
CA SER A 138 14.68 22.55 70.97
C SER A 138 13.43 21.67 70.89
N ALA A 139 12.44 22.09 70.11
CA ALA A 139 11.27 21.26 69.83
C ALA A 139 11.68 20.02 69.03
N LEU A 140 11.31 18.82 69.49
CA LEU A 140 11.60 17.56 68.81
C LEU A 140 10.96 17.55 67.41
N LYS A 141 11.74 17.20 66.37
CA LYS A 141 11.27 17.09 64.99
C LYS A 141 10.38 15.85 64.82
N ASP A 142 9.17 16.04 64.29
CA ASP A 142 8.20 14.96 64.03
C ASP A 142 8.14 14.60 62.53
N SER A 143 8.63 13.39 62.21
CA SER A 143 8.63 12.83 60.86
C SER A 143 7.25 12.74 60.19
N ARG A 144 6.15 12.71 60.96
CA ARG A 144 4.78 12.67 60.41
C ARG A 144 4.35 14.01 59.82
N VAL A 145 4.86 15.10 60.39
CA VAL A 145 4.48 16.47 60.04
C VAL A 145 5.42 17.01 58.95
N ASP A 146 6.72 16.74 59.05
CA ASP A 146 7.72 17.22 58.09
C ASP A 146 7.46 16.74 56.65
N ARG A 147 6.85 15.56 56.47
CA ARG A 147 6.50 15.02 55.13
C ARG A 147 5.32 15.74 54.47
N TYR A 148 4.44 16.35 55.26
CA TYR A 148 3.29 17.11 54.76
C TYR A 148 3.65 18.58 54.44
N ILE A 149 4.72 19.11 55.03
CA ILE A 149 5.13 20.52 54.88
C ILE A 149 6.22 20.68 53.82
N SER A 150 6.83 19.60 53.32
CA SER A 150 7.83 19.68 52.25
C SER A 150 7.20 20.17 50.94
N ARG A 151 7.66 21.33 50.43
CA ARG A 151 7.17 21.91 49.17
C ARG A 151 7.53 21.03 47.96
N PHE A 152 6.66 21.10 46.94
CA PHE A 152 6.81 20.43 45.64
C PHE A 152 8.20 20.66 45.03
N LYS A 153 8.94 19.57 44.76
CA LYS A 153 10.19 19.61 43.99
C LYS A 153 9.85 19.44 42.50
N PRO A 154 10.24 20.37 41.61
CA PRO A 154 9.92 20.27 40.19
C PRO A 154 10.50 19.02 39.51
N ASP A 155 11.57 18.44 40.06
CA ASP A 155 12.25 17.27 39.50
C ASP A 155 11.72 15.92 40.01
N TRP A 156 10.59 15.89 40.75
CA TRP A 156 10.08 14.68 41.40
C TRP A 156 9.90 13.49 40.44
N MET A 157 9.42 13.73 39.21
CA MET A 157 9.18 12.67 38.23
C MET A 157 10.48 12.13 37.66
N ARG A 158 11.47 13.01 37.44
CA ARG A 158 12.81 12.59 36.99
C ARG A 158 13.52 11.80 38.07
N GLU A 159 13.47 12.24 39.33
CA GLU A 159 14.00 11.47 40.46
C GLU A 159 13.34 10.09 40.53
N LEU A 160 12.01 10.01 40.48
CA LEU A 160 11.29 8.74 40.60
C LEU A 160 11.56 7.76 39.43
N VAL A 161 11.62 8.25 38.20
CA VAL A 161 11.78 7.40 37.00
C VAL A 161 13.24 7.02 36.76
N LEU A 162 14.20 7.91 37.06
CA LEU A 162 15.62 7.67 36.75
C LEU A 162 16.37 6.96 37.88
N GLN A 163 15.82 6.92 39.11
CA GLN A 163 16.48 6.28 40.27
C GLN A 163 16.75 4.79 40.04
N ASP A 164 15.81 4.09 39.40
CA ASP A 164 15.89 2.64 39.16
C ASP A 164 16.04 2.30 37.67
N ILE A 165 16.63 3.14 36.82
CA ILE A 165 16.65 2.88 35.37
C ILE A 165 17.48 1.64 34.95
N ARG A 166 18.45 1.22 35.78
CA ARG A 166 19.40 0.15 35.44
C ARG A 166 18.75 -1.22 35.19
N PRO A 167 17.79 -1.71 36.00
CA PRO A 167 17.09 -2.98 35.75
C PRO A 167 16.04 -2.89 34.63
N TYR A 168 15.51 -1.70 34.30
CA TYR A 168 14.50 -1.53 33.24
C TYR A 168 15.08 -1.39 31.84
N LEU A 169 16.35 -1.02 31.70
CA LEU A 169 17.04 -0.93 30.39
C LEU A 169 16.93 -2.22 29.55
N PRO A 170 17.23 -3.42 30.09
CA PRO A 170 17.03 -4.67 29.35
C PRO A 170 15.58 -4.92 28.93
N VAL A 171 14.61 -4.56 29.79
CA VAL A 171 13.17 -4.70 29.50
C VAL A 171 12.75 -3.76 28.38
N MET A 172 13.22 -2.51 28.39
CA MET A 172 12.96 -1.54 27.33
C MET A 172 13.58 -1.96 25.99
N VAL A 173 14.82 -2.46 26.01
CA VAL A 173 15.48 -2.99 24.80
C VAL A 173 14.75 -4.21 24.26
N ALA A 174 14.36 -5.15 25.13
CA ALA A 174 13.57 -6.33 24.75
C ALA A 174 12.21 -5.94 24.18
N ALA A 175 11.50 -4.98 24.80
CA ALA A 175 10.23 -4.46 24.30
C ALA A 175 10.38 -3.74 22.94
N SER A 176 11.46 -2.98 22.74
CA SER A 176 11.77 -2.33 21.45
C SER A 176 12.13 -3.36 20.36
N MET A 177 12.88 -4.41 20.70
CA MET A 177 13.17 -5.51 19.79
C MET A 177 11.92 -6.29 19.40
N LEU A 178 11.02 -6.56 20.35
CA LEU A 178 9.73 -7.20 20.07
C LEU A 178 8.85 -6.29 19.19
N GLY A 179 8.75 -5.00 19.52
CA GLY A 179 8.00 -4.02 18.73
C GLY A 179 8.49 -3.92 17.29
N SER A 180 9.81 -3.85 17.08
CA SER A 180 10.38 -3.80 15.73
C SER A 180 10.15 -5.09 14.92
N ARG A 181 10.21 -6.26 15.57
CA ARG A 181 9.88 -7.55 14.94
C ARG A 181 8.40 -7.69 14.57
N MET A 182 7.50 -6.99 15.24
CA MET A 182 6.06 -6.97 14.89
C MET A 182 5.74 -6.10 13.67
N ILE A 183 6.57 -5.11 13.35
CA ILE A 183 6.35 -4.23 12.18
C ILE A 183 6.57 -4.98 10.86
N ALA A 184 7.57 -5.86 10.80
CA ALA A 184 7.90 -6.62 9.59
C ALA A 184 6.73 -7.46 9.02
N PRO A 185 6.02 -8.30 9.81
CA PRO A 185 4.87 -9.05 9.30
C PRO A 185 3.68 -8.14 8.92
N MET A 186 3.50 -6.99 9.58
CA MET A 186 2.47 -6.02 9.17
C MET A 186 2.77 -5.43 7.78
N ALA A 187 4.02 -5.06 7.52
CA ALA A 187 4.43 -4.58 6.20
C ALA A 187 4.21 -5.66 5.12
N ASN A 188 4.53 -6.92 5.42
CA ASN A 188 4.26 -8.05 4.53
C ASN A 188 2.76 -8.24 4.27
N LEU A 189 1.91 -8.09 5.29
CA LEU A 189 0.46 -8.18 5.14
C LEU A 189 -0.09 -7.10 4.21
N CYS A 190 0.38 -5.85 4.36
CA CYS A 190 0.04 -4.77 3.43
C CYS A 190 0.46 -5.10 1.99
N GLY A 191 1.65 -5.68 1.81
CA GLY A 191 2.12 -6.14 0.50
C GLY A 191 1.25 -7.26 -0.10
N VAL A 192 0.81 -8.22 0.71
CA VAL A 192 -0.09 -9.30 0.28
C VAL A 192 -1.46 -8.73 -0.11
N LEU A 193 -2.02 -7.78 0.64
CA LEU A 193 -3.28 -7.13 0.31
C LEU A 193 -3.19 -6.33 -1.00
N ALA A 194 -2.08 -5.62 -1.24
CA ALA A 194 -1.85 -4.93 -2.50
C ALA A 194 -1.76 -5.92 -3.68
N ARG A 195 -1.03 -7.03 -3.52
CA ARG A 195 -1.00 -8.11 -4.53
C ARG A 195 -2.37 -8.74 -4.76
N TRP A 196 -3.16 -8.92 -3.70
CA TRP A 196 -4.52 -9.45 -3.82
C TRP A 196 -5.41 -8.54 -4.69
N GLN A 197 -5.30 -7.22 -4.53
CA GLN A 197 -6.01 -6.27 -5.40
C GLN A 197 -5.57 -6.39 -6.86
N GLN A 198 -4.27 -6.51 -7.12
CA GLN A 198 -3.72 -6.72 -8.46
C GLN A 198 -4.24 -8.02 -9.09
N VAL A 199 -4.24 -9.13 -8.34
CA VAL A 199 -4.77 -10.42 -8.78
C VAL A 199 -6.26 -10.35 -9.08
N LYS A 200 -7.04 -9.67 -8.22
CA LYS A 200 -8.47 -9.48 -8.45
C LYS A 200 -8.74 -8.71 -9.75
N ALA A 201 -7.99 -7.62 -10.00
CA ALA A 201 -8.11 -6.84 -11.22
C ALA A 201 -7.69 -7.65 -12.46
N ALA A 202 -6.59 -8.39 -12.39
CA ALA A 202 -6.14 -9.25 -13.48
C ALA A 202 -7.15 -10.37 -13.79
N LYS A 203 -7.73 -10.99 -12.74
CA LYS A 203 -8.80 -11.98 -12.90
C LYS A 203 -10.02 -11.38 -13.59
N MET A 204 -10.47 -10.21 -13.18
CA MET A 204 -11.61 -9.53 -13.82
C MET A 204 -11.32 -9.24 -15.30
N GLY A 205 -10.11 -8.78 -15.63
CA GLY A 205 -9.70 -8.59 -17.02
C GLY A 205 -9.70 -9.89 -17.83
N LEU A 206 -9.21 -10.99 -17.24
CA LEU A 206 -9.21 -12.31 -17.87
C LEU A 206 -10.64 -12.84 -18.05
N ASP A 207 -11.49 -12.75 -17.02
CA ASP A 207 -12.89 -13.16 -17.09
C ASP A 207 -13.64 -12.41 -18.19
N ASN A 208 -13.41 -11.09 -18.33
CA ASN A 208 -14.01 -10.30 -19.40
C ASN A 208 -13.61 -10.80 -20.79
N ILE A 209 -12.33 -11.16 -20.99
CA ILE A 209 -11.87 -11.73 -22.27
C ILE A 209 -12.48 -13.11 -22.51
N MET A 210 -12.54 -13.96 -21.48
CA MET A 210 -13.09 -15.31 -21.54
C MET A 210 -14.61 -15.34 -21.76
N GLN A 211 -15.32 -14.28 -21.39
CA GLN A 211 -16.76 -14.11 -21.59
C GLN A 211 -17.12 -13.49 -22.94
N LEU A 212 -16.14 -13.04 -23.74
CA LEU A 212 -16.42 -12.54 -25.07
C LEU A 212 -17.11 -13.63 -25.91
N PRO A 213 -18.15 -13.28 -26.67
CA PRO A 213 -18.83 -14.25 -27.52
C PRO A 213 -17.84 -14.80 -28.56
N THR A 214 -17.86 -16.12 -28.74
CA THR A 214 -17.09 -16.78 -29.79
C THR A 214 -17.88 -16.77 -31.09
N GLU A 215 -17.19 -16.74 -32.23
CA GLU A 215 -17.81 -16.69 -33.57
C GLU A 215 -18.75 -17.89 -33.85
N THR A 216 -18.60 -18.99 -33.11
CA THR A 216 -19.39 -20.23 -33.19
C THR A 216 -20.42 -20.41 -32.07
N GLN A 217 -20.75 -19.37 -31.26
CA GLN A 217 -21.66 -19.51 -30.11
C GLN A 217 -23.16 -19.63 -30.47
N HIS A 218 -23.51 -19.69 -31.75
CA HIS A 218 -24.86 -20.08 -32.14
C HIS A 218 -24.98 -21.59 -31.95
N ASP A 219 -25.84 -22.02 -31.03
CA ASP A 219 -26.26 -23.41 -30.79
C ASP A 219 -27.03 -24.02 -32.00
N ASP A 220 -26.93 -23.35 -33.15
CA ASP A 220 -27.54 -23.70 -34.40
C ASP A 220 -26.68 -24.75 -35.10
N SER A 221 -27.32 -25.79 -35.61
CA SER A 221 -26.67 -26.77 -36.47
C SER A 221 -26.18 -26.10 -37.76
N LEU A 222 -24.95 -25.60 -37.75
CA LEU A 222 -24.31 -25.04 -38.95
C LEU A 222 -24.21 -26.11 -40.03
N ILE A 223 -24.44 -25.68 -41.27
CA ILE A 223 -24.41 -26.55 -42.43
C ILE A 223 -22.96 -26.72 -42.86
N HIS A 224 -22.48 -27.96 -42.76
CA HIS A 224 -21.18 -28.33 -43.29
C HIS A 224 -21.25 -28.60 -44.80
N ARG A 225 -20.34 -27.99 -45.56
CA ARG A 225 -20.18 -28.16 -47.01
C ARG A 225 -18.71 -28.16 -47.39
N ASP A 226 -18.22 -29.33 -47.80
CA ASP A 226 -16.82 -29.48 -48.24
C ASP A 226 -16.43 -28.57 -49.40
N ILE A 227 -17.34 -28.38 -50.36
CA ILE A 227 -17.11 -27.70 -51.63
C ILE A 227 -18.19 -26.63 -51.82
N LEU A 228 -17.73 -25.39 -52.05
CA LEU A 228 -18.55 -24.26 -52.44
C LEU A 228 -18.15 -23.81 -53.84
N HIS A 229 -19.13 -23.63 -54.72
CA HIS A 229 -18.98 -23.31 -56.13
C HIS A 229 -19.00 -21.80 -56.41
N GLY A 230 -19.49 -20.98 -55.48
CA GLY A 230 -19.42 -19.53 -55.60
C GLY A 230 -20.63 -18.87 -56.26
N HIS A 231 -21.81 -19.48 -56.18
CA HIS A 231 -23.07 -18.80 -56.51
C HIS A 231 -23.46 -17.86 -55.37
N TYR A 232 -23.22 -16.56 -55.52
CA TYR A 232 -23.64 -15.57 -54.53
C TYR A 232 -24.96 -14.93 -54.94
N LEU A 233 -25.91 -14.86 -54.01
CA LEU A 233 -27.16 -14.12 -54.17
C LEU A 233 -27.39 -13.22 -52.95
N PHE A 234 -27.42 -11.91 -53.18
CA PHE A 234 -27.79 -10.91 -52.19
C PHE A 234 -29.14 -10.31 -52.56
N GLU A 235 -30.09 -10.29 -51.62
CA GLU A 235 -31.42 -9.71 -51.79
C GLU A 235 -31.73 -8.78 -50.62
N ASN A 236 -31.84 -7.47 -50.89
CA ASN A 236 -32.05 -6.42 -49.90
C ASN A 236 -31.06 -6.49 -48.71
N ALA A 237 -29.85 -6.99 -48.95
CA ALA A 237 -28.84 -7.28 -47.94
C ALA A 237 -28.17 -5.99 -47.42
N GLN A 238 -28.08 -5.87 -46.10
CA GLN A 238 -27.44 -4.73 -45.42
C GLN A 238 -26.40 -5.25 -44.43
N PHE A 239 -25.18 -4.73 -44.52
CA PHE A 239 -24.04 -5.16 -43.71
C PHE A 239 -23.48 -4.02 -42.86
N ARG A 240 -22.93 -4.36 -41.70
CA ARG A 240 -22.30 -3.44 -40.74
C ARG A 240 -21.08 -4.08 -40.10
N TYR A 241 -20.12 -3.24 -39.67
CA TYR A 241 -18.88 -3.70 -39.04
C TYR A 241 -19.09 -4.17 -37.60
N HIS A 242 -19.83 -3.41 -36.78
CA HIS A 242 -20.16 -3.75 -35.41
C HIS A 242 -21.61 -3.40 -35.12
N ASN A 243 -22.28 -4.16 -34.27
CA ASN A 243 -23.70 -3.93 -33.98
C ASN A 243 -23.99 -2.51 -33.43
N ASP A 244 -23.03 -1.86 -32.78
CA ASP A 244 -23.16 -0.50 -32.26
C ASP A 244 -22.98 0.62 -33.31
N ASP A 245 -22.49 0.31 -34.51
CA ASP A 245 -22.28 1.32 -35.56
C ASP A 245 -23.62 1.83 -36.11
N GLN A 246 -23.87 3.14 -36.05
CA GLN A 246 -25.08 3.72 -36.65
C GLN A 246 -25.06 3.72 -38.19
N ARG A 247 -23.88 3.60 -38.80
CA ARG A 247 -23.71 3.66 -40.25
C ARG A 247 -23.83 2.27 -40.86
N ILE A 248 -24.59 2.17 -41.94
CA ILE A 248 -24.70 0.95 -42.76
C ILE A 248 -23.80 1.14 -43.98
N PRO A 249 -22.56 0.62 -43.99
CA PRO A 249 -21.58 0.84 -45.04
C PRO A 249 -21.92 0.19 -46.39
N LEU A 250 -22.81 -0.80 -46.42
CA LEU A 250 -23.16 -1.55 -47.62
C LEU A 250 -24.65 -1.91 -47.63
N ARG A 251 -25.34 -1.57 -48.72
CA ARG A 251 -26.75 -1.85 -49.00
C ARG A 251 -26.88 -2.37 -50.42
N LEU A 252 -27.24 -3.64 -50.56
CA LEU A 252 -27.40 -4.31 -51.84
C LEU A 252 -28.88 -4.60 -52.06
N VAL A 253 -29.49 -3.97 -53.08
CA VAL A 253 -30.88 -4.27 -53.45
C VAL A 253 -30.95 -5.68 -54.03
N ARG A 254 -30.11 -5.95 -55.03
CA ARG A 254 -29.90 -7.29 -55.58
C ARG A 254 -28.52 -7.39 -56.21
N LEU A 255 -27.80 -8.46 -55.94
CA LEU A 255 -26.56 -8.80 -56.64
C LEU A 255 -26.48 -10.32 -56.76
N GLU A 256 -26.30 -10.82 -57.98
CA GLU A 256 -26.19 -12.25 -58.26
C GLU A 256 -24.93 -12.53 -59.07
N ILE A 257 -24.12 -13.47 -58.58
CA ILE A 257 -22.84 -13.88 -59.16
C ILE A 257 -22.91 -15.38 -59.38
N MET A 258 -22.69 -15.83 -60.62
CA MET A 258 -22.75 -17.24 -60.98
C MET A 258 -21.42 -17.95 -60.67
N PRO A 259 -21.45 -19.27 -60.41
CA PRO A 259 -20.23 -20.07 -60.29
C PRO A 259 -19.32 -19.92 -61.51
N GLY A 260 -18.02 -19.70 -61.28
CA GLY A 260 -17.02 -19.50 -62.32
C GLY A 260 -17.03 -18.10 -62.97
N GLU A 261 -17.96 -17.23 -62.58
CA GLU A 261 -18.02 -15.87 -63.08
C GLU A 261 -16.85 -15.03 -62.56
N ARG A 262 -16.35 -14.12 -63.41
CA ARG A 262 -15.25 -13.23 -63.09
C ARG A 262 -15.71 -11.79 -63.18
N ILE A 263 -15.81 -11.14 -62.03
CA ILE A 263 -16.37 -9.79 -61.91
C ILE A 263 -15.36 -8.81 -61.31
N ALA A 264 -15.40 -7.56 -61.77
CA ALA A 264 -14.67 -6.46 -61.14
C ALA A 264 -15.63 -5.51 -60.41
N ILE A 265 -15.27 -5.13 -59.18
CA ILE A 265 -15.95 -4.11 -58.40
C ILE A 265 -15.19 -2.78 -58.58
N LEU A 266 -15.84 -1.82 -59.22
CA LEU A 266 -15.34 -0.45 -59.39
C LEU A 266 -16.08 0.51 -58.46
N GLY A 267 -15.46 1.64 -58.18
CA GLY A 267 -16.03 2.69 -57.34
C GLY A 267 -14.96 3.56 -56.74
N ARG A 268 -15.34 4.76 -56.27
CA ARG A 268 -14.42 5.68 -55.58
C ARG A 268 -13.91 5.06 -54.27
N ASN A 269 -12.87 5.66 -53.70
CA ASN A 269 -12.42 5.30 -52.35
C ASN A 269 -13.54 5.57 -51.35
N GLY A 270 -13.77 4.63 -50.43
CA GLY A 270 -14.92 4.69 -49.51
C GLY A 270 -16.27 4.31 -50.12
N ALA A 271 -16.33 3.83 -51.36
CA ALA A 271 -17.60 3.41 -51.98
C ALA A 271 -18.19 2.09 -51.45
N GLY A 272 -17.47 1.36 -50.59
CA GLY A 272 -17.91 0.08 -50.02
C GLY A 272 -17.35 -1.17 -50.70
N LYS A 273 -16.33 -1.06 -51.56
CA LYS A 273 -15.72 -2.20 -52.28
C LYS A 273 -15.13 -3.26 -51.34
N SER A 274 -14.24 -2.84 -50.44
CA SER A 274 -13.63 -3.72 -49.44
C SER A 274 -14.68 -4.29 -48.49
N THR A 275 -15.70 -3.50 -48.13
CA THR A 275 -16.85 -3.96 -47.34
C THR A 275 -17.61 -5.09 -48.04
N LEU A 276 -17.85 -4.98 -49.36
CA LEU A 276 -18.50 -6.04 -50.14
C LEU A 276 -17.66 -7.32 -50.15
N LEU A 277 -16.36 -7.22 -50.39
CA LEU A 277 -15.47 -8.39 -50.34
C LEU A 277 -15.46 -9.05 -48.95
N GLN A 278 -15.45 -8.26 -47.87
CA GLN A 278 -15.51 -8.77 -46.51
C GLN A 278 -16.85 -9.45 -46.20
N ALA A 279 -17.97 -8.89 -46.66
CA ALA A 279 -19.28 -9.52 -46.57
C ALA A 279 -19.32 -10.86 -47.33
N MET A 280 -18.77 -10.90 -48.54
CA MET A 280 -18.67 -12.14 -49.33
C MET A 280 -17.79 -13.21 -48.69
N ALA A 281 -16.77 -12.80 -47.93
CA ALA A 281 -15.90 -13.69 -47.16
C ALA A 281 -16.52 -14.18 -45.84
N GLY A 282 -17.74 -13.71 -45.50
CA GLY A 282 -18.39 -14.00 -44.22
C GLY A 282 -17.85 -13.21 -43.03
N GLY A 283 -16.99 -12.21 -43.26
CA GLY A 283 -16.38 -11.42 -42.19
C GLY A 283 -17.25 -10.28 -41.65
N LEU A 284 -18.48 -10.12 -42.15
CA LEU A 284 -19.42 -9.08 -41.72
C LEU A 284 -20.78 -9.69 -41.41
N GLU A 285 -21.40 -9.22 -40.32
CA GLU A 285 -22.75 -9.61 -39.94
C GLU A 285 -23.78 -8.89 -40.83
N MET A 286 -24.81 -9.65 -41.26
CA MET A 286 -25.93 -9.13 -42.02
C MET A 286 -27.05 -8.69 -41.06
N ILE A 287 -27.52 -7.46 -41.21
CA ILE A 287 -28.59 -6.90 -40.35
C ILE A 287 -29.97 -7.21 -40.91
N GLN A 288 -30.09 -7.11 -42.23
CA GLN A 288 -31.37 -7.20 -42.92
C GLN A 288 -31.14 -7.77 -44.32
N GLY A 289 -32.16 -8.46 -44.83
CA GLY A 289 -32.16 -9.04 -46.16
C GLY A 289 -31.75 -10.49 -46.12
N ASP A 290 -31.28 -10.98 -47.27
CA ASP A 290 -30.80 -12.34 -47.44
C ASP A 290 -29.49 -12.35 -48.21
N ALA A 291 -28.57 -13.19 -47.78
CA ALA A 291 -27.26 -13.39 -48.38
C ALA A 291 -27.03 -14.89 -48.46
N ARG A 292 -26.98 -15.43 -49.68
CA ARG A 292 -26.80 -16.85 -49.93
C ARG A 292 -25.52 -17.13 -50.70
N LEU A 293 -24.90 -18.25 -50.37
CA LEU A 293 -23.81 -18.87 -51.10
C LEU A 293 -24.24 -20.30 -51.46
N ASP A 294 -24.30 -20.62 -52.76
CA ASP A 294 -24.78 -21.90 -53.29
C ASP A 294 -26.16 -22.31 -52.75
N ASN A 295 -27.08 -21.34 -52.72
CA ASN A 295 -28.44 -21.46 -52.16
C ASN A 295 -28.52 -21.71 -50.64
N LEU A 296 -27.41 -21.62 -49.92
CA LEU A 296 -27.37 -21.72 -48.45
C LEU A 296 -27.20 -20.32 -47.86
N SER A 297 -27.92 -20.00 -46.78
CA SER A 297 -27.73 -18.72 -46.10
C SER A 297 -26.31 -18.64 -45.54
N LEU A 298 -25.61 -17.53 -45.82
CA LEU A 298 -24.20 -17.36 -45.51
C LEU A 298 -23.93 -17.42 -44.00
N SER A 299 -24.88 -16.98 -43.18
CA SER A 299 -24.83 -17.07 -41.70
C SER A 299 -24.99 -18.49 -41.16
N HIS A 300 -25.49 -19.44 -41.97
CA HIS A 300 -25.71 -20.83 -41.56
C HIS A 300 -24.64 -21.78 -42.08
N ILE A 301 -23.66 -21.32 -42.85
CA ILE A 301 -22.54 -22.16 -43.32
C ILE A 301 -21.44 -22.16 -42.26
N ASP A 302 -20.81 -23.31 -42.02
CA ASP A 302 -19.66 -23.37 -41.13
C ASP A 302 -18.50 -22.48 -41.63
N MET A 303 -17.94 -21.68 -40.73
CA MET A 303 -16.86 -20.73 -41.04
C MET A 303 -15.59 -21.42 -41.54
N ALA A 304 -15.28 -22.64 -41.10
CA ALA A 304 -14.14 -23.38 -41.60
C ALA A 304 -14.31 -23.73 -43.09
N ASP A 305 -15.53 -24.07 -43.51
CA ASP A 305 -15.84 -24.35 -44.92
C ASP A 305 -15.76 -23.12 -45.79
N LEU A 306 -16.32 -22.00 -45.31
CA LEU A 306 -16.16 -20.69 -45.97
C LEU A 306 -14.69 -20.35 -46.13
N ARG A 307 -13.91 -20.40 -45.03
CA ARG A 307 -12.49 -20.07 -45.05
C ARG A 307 -11.67 -21.04 -45.90
N ARG A 308 -12.07 -22.31 -46.02
CA ARG A 308 -11.40 -23.30 -46.88
C ARG A 308 -11.64 -23.04 -48.36
N ASN A 309 -12.87 -22.71 -48.74
CA ASN A 309 -13.26 -22.52 -50.13
C ASN A 309 -13.00 -21.09 -50.65
N ILE A 310 -12.98 -20.09 -49.78
CA ILE A 310 -12.79 -18.68 -50.12
C ILE A 310 -11.35 -18.25 -49.83
N GLY A 311 -10.64 -17.83 -50.88
CA GLY A 311 -9.37 -17.13 -50.79
C GLY A 311 -9.59 -15.63 -50.80
N PHE A 312 -9.41 -14.99 -49.65
CA PHE A 312 -9.54 -13.54 -49.54
C PHE A 312 -8.18 -12.87 -49.32
N LEU A 313 -7.79 -12.01 -50.26
CA LEU A 313 -6.65 -11.11 -50.11
C LEU A 313 -7.14 -9.69 -49.87
N SER A 314 -7.03 -9.23 -48.62
CA SER A 314 -7.37 -7.86 -48.24
C SER A 314 -6.21 -6.89 -48.48
N GLN A 315 -6.53 -5.60 -48.63
CA GLN A 315 -5.54 -4.54 -48.77
C GLN A 315 -4.57 -4.45 -47.55
N ASN A 316 -5.04 -4.88 -46.36
CA ASN A 316 -4.30 -4.83 -45.10
C ASN A 316 -3.59 -6.15 -44.74
N ALA A 317 -3.49 -7.10 -45.66
CA ALA A 317 -2.86 -8.39 -45.42
C ALA A 317 -1.38 -8.25 -45.01
N ARG A 318 -0.93 -9.12 -44.08
CA ARG A 318 0.38 -8.99 -43.40
C ARG A 318 1.15 -10.31 -43.38
N LEU A 319 2.47 -10.21 -43.39
CA LEU A 319 3.37 -11.31 -43.07
C LEU A 319 3.67 -11.31 -41.57
N PHE A 320 3.83 -12.49 -41.00
CA PHE A 320 4.18 -12.69 -39.60
C PHE A 320 5.69 -12.86 -39.45
N PHE A 321 6.18 -12.58 -38.23
CA PHE A 321 7.53 -12.94 -37.86
C PHE A 321 7.69 -14.48 -37.93
N GLY A 322 8.70 -14.95 -38.65
CA GLY A 322 8.93 -16.38 -38.91
C GLY A 322 9.68 -16.61 -40.21
N THR A 323 9.69 -17.82 -40.73
CA THR A 323 10.29 -18.12 -42.04
C THR A 323 9.33 -17.81 -43.20
N LEU A 324 9.86 -17.71 -44.42
CA LEU A 324 9.02 -17.64 -45.63
C LEU A 324 8.10 -18.86 -45.74
N ARG A 325 8.62 -20.07 -45.47
CA ARG A 325 7.85 -21.31 -45.45
C ARG A 325 6.66 -21.22 -44.51
N GLU A 326 6.91 -20.91 -43.23
CA GLU A 326 5.85 -20.77 -42.23
C GLU A 326 4.79 -19.77 -42.66
N ASN A 327 5.23 -18.63 -43.21
CA ASN A 327 4.32 -17.62 -43.72
C ASN A 327 3.47 -18.14 -44.89
N LEU A 328 4.02 -18.90 -45.83
CA LEU A 328 3.28 -19.39 -46.99
C LEU A 328 2.32 -20.52 -46.60
N THR A 329 2.70 -21.41 -45.67
CA THR A 329 1.94 -22.61 -45.31
C THR A 329 0.89 -22.41 -44.21
N LEU A 330 0.69 -21.20 -43.68
CA LEU A 330 -0.30 -20.90 -42.63
C LEU A 330 -1.71 -21.45 -42.91
N GLY A 331 -2.15 -21.42 -44.17
CA GLY A 331 -3.46 -21.93 -44.58
C GLY A 331 -3.44 -23.30 -45.27
N ALA A 332 -2.25 -23.91 -45.38
CA ALA A 332 -1.98 -25.17 -46.06
C ALA A 332 -0.74 -25.85 -45.41
N PRO A 333 -0.84 -26.33 -44.15
CA PRO A 333 0.31 -26.81 -43.38
C PRO A 333 0.97 -28.06 -43.97
N HIS A 334 0.24 -28.83 -44.78
CA HIS A 334 0.73 -30.04 -45.44
C HIS A 334 1.24 -29.80 -46.87
N ALA A 335 1.36 -28.53 -47.30
CA ALA A 335 1.86 -28.22 -48.62
C ALA A 335 3.34 -28.61 -48.77
N ASN A 336 3.65 -29.33 -49.85
CA ASN A 336 5.02 -29.69 -50.18
C ASN A 336 5.76 -28.53 -50.88
N ASP A 337 7.08 -28.65 -51.02
CA ASP A 337 7.92 -27.60 -51.63
C ASP A 337 7.54 -27.29 -53.07
N GLU A 338 7.13 -28.31 -53.84
CA GLU A 338 6.68 -28.14 -55.23
C GLU A 338 5.43 -27.26 -55.31
N GLN A 339 4.40 -27.55 -54.50
CA GLN A 339 3.18 -26.75 -54.40
C GLN A 339 3.48 -25.31 -53.96
N ILE A 340 4.42 -25.13 -53.03
CA ILE A 340 4.86 -23.79 -52.59
C ILE A 340 5.48 -23.03 -53.77
N PHE A 341 6.36 -23.67 -54.55
CA PHE A 341 6.98 -23.03 -55.70
C PHE A 341 5.98 -22.78 -56.83
N ASP A 342 5.03 -23.67 -57.09
CA ASP A 342 3.96 -23.44 -58.07
C ASP A 342 3.14 -22.19 -57.73
N ALA A 343 2.75 -22.04 -56.46
CA ALA A 343 2.05 -20.85 -55.98
C ALA A 343 2.90 -19.57 -56.10
N LEU A 344 4.21 -19.67 -55.85
CA LEU A 344 5.17 -18.57 -56.02
C LEU A 344 5.43 -18.22 -57.48
N GLU A 345 5.39 -19.17 -58.41
CA GLU A 345 5.52 -18.89 -59.84
C GLU A 345 4.30 -18.10 -60.31
N VAL A 346 3.08 -18.53 -59.94
CA VAL A 346 1.83 -17.83 -60.27
C VAL A 346 1.81 -16.40 -59.71
N SER A 347 2.26 -16.21 -58.46
CA SER A 347 2.30 -14.89 -57.84
C SER A 347 3.46 -13.99 -58.30
N GLY A 348 4.45 -14.53 -59.00
CA GLY A 348 5.69 -13.83 -59.36
C GLY A 348 6.74 -13.75 -58.24
N GLY A 349 6.52 -14.43 -57.12
CA GLY A 349 7.45 -14.48 -55.99
C GLY A 349 8.64 -15.44 -56.18
N ALA A 350 8.56 -16.40 -57.11
CA ALA A 350 9.56 -17.48 -57.21
C ALA A 350 10.98 -16.96 -57.50
N VAL A 351 11.14 -16.02 -58.44
CA VAL A 351 12.45 -15.43 -58.78
C VAL A 351 13.09 -14.75 -57.58
N PHE A 352 12.28 -14.06 -56.78
CA PHE A 352 12.75 -13.43 -55.55
C PHE A 352 13.23 -14.48 -54.54
N VAL A 353 12.43 -15.50 -54.27
CA VAL A 353 12.77 -16.56 -53.29
C VAL A 353 14.01 -17.34 -53.71
N ARG A 354 14.17 -17.65 -55.01
CA ARG A 354 15.36 -18.37 -55.54
C ARG A 354 16.67 -17.57 -55.38
N ARG A 355 16.60 -16.24 -55.28
CA ARG A 355 17.79 -15.38 -55.07
C ARG A 355 18.21 -15.28 -53.60
N LEU A 356 17.35 -15.67 -52.66
CA LEU A 356 17.68 -15.63 -51.24
C LEU A 356 18.60 -16.79 -50.87
N ALA A 357 19.69 -16.50 -50.16
CA ALA A 357 20.65 -17.51 -49.74
C ALA A 357 20.03 -18.66 -48.91
N LYS A 358 18.95 -18.37 -48.18
CA LYS A 358 18.21 -19.35 -47.36
C LYS A 358 16.93 -19.86 -48.02
N GLY A 359 16.60 -19.43 -49.24
CA GLY A 359 15.37 -19.81 -49.94
C GLY A 359 14.12 -19.65 -49.05
N LEU A 360 13.35 -20.72 -48.90
CA LEU A 360 12.13 -20.77 -48.09
C LEU A 360 12.37 -20.62 -46.57
N ASP A 361 13.59 -20.81 -46.09
CA ASP A 361 13.94 -20.66 -44.67
C ASP A 361 14.46 -19.24 -44.37
N HIS A 362 14.33 -18.31 -45.33
CA HIS A 362 14.67 -16.91 -45.10
C HIS A 362 13.78 -16.30 -44.01
N PRO A 363 14.37 -15.64 -42.98
CA PRO A 363 13.60 -15.03 -41.91
C PRO A 363 12.86 -13.79 -42.41
N ILE A 364 11.60 -13.67 -42.04
CA ILE A 364 10.72 -12.55 -42.31
C ILE A 364 10.44 -11.82 -41.01
N MET A 365 10.61 -10.50 -41.03
CA MET A 365 10.26 -9.63 -39.93
C MET A 365 8.75 -9.36 -39.91
N GLU A 366 8.22 -8.98 -38.75
CA GLU A 366 6.81 -8.65 -38.59
C GLU A 366 6.34 -7.61 -39.64
N GLY A 367 5.19 -7.85 -40.25
CA GLY A 367 4.64 -7.02 -41.33
C GLY A 367 5.38 -7.13 -42.67
N GLY A 368 6.40 -7.98 -42.77
CA GLY A 368 7.27 -8.07 -43.95
C GLY A 368 8.29 -6.93 -44.04
N ASN A 369 8.68 -6.34 -42.90
CA ASN A 369 9.69 -5.29 -42.87
C ASN A 369 11.00 -5.75 -43.54
N GLY A 370 11.54 -4.94 -44.45
CA GLY A 370 12.72 -5.27 -45.25
C GLY A 370 12.43 -5.84 -46.64
N LEU A 371 11.17 -6.12 -46.97
CA LEU A 371 10.74 -6.49 -48.33
C LEU A 371 10.21 -5.26 -49.10
N SER A 372 10.35 -5.29 -50.42
CA SER A 372 9.65 -4.33 -51.27
C SER A 372 8.13 -4.56 -51.23
N GLY A 373 7.34 -3.55 -51.59
CA GLY A 373 5.88 -3.66 -51.66
C GLY A 373 5.43 -4.83 -52.55
N GLY A 374 5.97 -4.91 -53.77
CA GLY A 374 5.68 -5.98 -54.71
C GLY A 374 6.13 -7.37 -54.25
N GLN A 375 7.28 -7.50 -53.58
CA GLN A 375 7.71 -8.78 -52.98
C GLN A 375 6.72 -9.24 -51.91
N ARG A 376 6.36 -8.33 -51.00
CA ARG A 376 5.38 -8.64 -49.95
C ARG A 376 4.03 -9.04 -50.55
N GLN A 377 3.55 -8.33 -51.57
CA GLN A 377 2.29 -8.64 -52.25
C GLN A 377 2.35 -10.01 -52.95
N SER A 378 3.45 -10.32 -53.63
CA SER A 378 3.67 -11.63 -54.28
C SER A 378 3.65 -12.78 -53.28
N LEU A 379 4.23 -12.61 -52.08
CA LEU A 379 4.19 -13.62 -51.02
C LEU A 379 2.79 -13.81 -50.43
N LEU A 380 2.05 -12.71 -50.22
CA LEU A 380 0.66 -12.77 -49.73
C LEU A 380 -0.28 -13.43 -50.74
N LEU A 381 -0.09 -13.13 -52.03
CA LEU A 381 -0.78 -13.80 -53.12
C LEU A 381 -0.44 -15.31 -53.13
N ALA A 382 0.85 -15.67 -53.07
CA ALA A 382 1.26 -17.08 -53.02
C ALA A 382 0.62 -17.83 -51.84
N ARG A 383 0.58 -17.23 -50.64
CA ARG A 383 -0.11 -17.80 -49.46
C ARG A 383 -1.59 -18.11 -49.75
N MET A 384 -2.30 -17.21 -50.43
CA MET A 384 -3.70 -17.41 -50.78
C MET A 384 -3.85 -18.51 -51.85
N LEU A 385 -3.03 -18.45 -52.91
CA LEU A 385 -3.04 -19.40 -54.02
C LEU A 385 -2.69 -20.83 -53.59
N LEU A 386 -1.77 -20.98 -52.63
CA LEU A 386 -1.34 -22.29 -52.11
C LEU A 386 -2.51 -23.10 -51.54
N ARG A 387 -3.54 -22.43 -51.00
CA ARG A 387 -4.74 -23.07 -50.47
C ARG A 387 -5.67 -23.61 -51.56
N SER A 388 -5.44 -23.22 -52.82
CA SER A 388 -6.25 -23.60 -53.98
C SER A 388 -7.77 -23.39 -53.79
N PRO A 389 -8.21 -22.18 -53.40
CA PRO A 389 -9.63 -21.90 -53.15
C PRO A 389 -10.49 -21.97 -54.43
N ASN A 390 -11.79 -22.21 -54.26
CA ASN A 390 -12.78 -22.22 -55.34
C ASN A 390 -13.29 -20.80 -55.67
N ILE A 391 -13.29 -19.92 -54.66
CA ILE A 391 -13.76 -18.54 -54.76
C ILE A 391 -12.60 -17.62 -54.40
N VAL A 392 -12.29 -16.66 -55.27
CA VAL A 392 -11.13 -15.78 -55.13
C VAL A 392 -11.61 -14.34 -54.99
N LEU A 393 -11.32 -13.73 -53.85
CA LEU A 393 -11.70 -12.36 -53.50
C LEU A 393 -10.42 -11.53 -53.36
N LEU A 394 -10.23 -10.54 -54.23
CA LEU A 394 -9.01 -9.74 -54.28
C LEU A 394 -9.31 -8.25 -54.09
N ASP A 395 -8.68 -7.62 -53.10
CA ASP A 395 -8.76 -6.18 -52.87
C ASP A 395 -7.44 -5.50 -53.27
N GLU A 396 -7.46 -4.81 -54.42
CA GLU A 396 -6.30 -4.14 -55.03
C GLU A 396 -5.02 -5.02 -55.15
N PRO A 397 -5.11 -6.19 -55.80
CA PRO A 397 -4.06 -7.22 -55.79
C PRO A 397 -2.75 -6.83 -56.51
N SER A 398 -2.75 -5.76 -57.30
CA SER A 398 -1.57 -5.31 -58.07
C SER A 398 -1.11 -3.88 -57.72
N ALA A 399 -1.64 -3.29 -56.64
CA ALA A 399 -1.36 -1.88 -56.29
C ALA A 399 0.12 -1.56 -56.09
N SER A 400 0.92 -2.52 -55.62
CA SER A 400 2.36 -2.33 -55.35
C SER A 400 3.29 -2.97 -56.38
N LEU A 401 2.74 -3.50 -57.48
CA LEU A 401 3.49 -4.09 -58.57
C LEU A 401 3.84 -3.05 -59.63
N ASP A 402 5.03 -3.16 -60.21
CA ASP A 402 5.40 -2.43 -61.42
C ASP A 402 4.65 -3.00 -62.65
N GLU A 403 4.58 -2.22 -63.72
CA GLU A 403 3.76 -2.53 -64.89
C GLU A 403 4.14 -3.86 -65.57
N HIS A 404 5.42 -4.21 -65.60
CA HIS A 404 5.88 -5.46 -66.20
C HIS A 404 5.46 -6.66 -65.35
N THR A 405 5.75 -6.63 -64.05
CA THR A 405 5.36 -7.69 -63.11
C THR A 405 3.83 -7.84 -63.01
N GLU A 406 3.08 -6.73 -63.08
CA GLU A 406 1.61 -6.76 -63.09
C GLU A 406 1.06 -7.54 -64.30
N ARG A 407 1.59 -7.30 -65.51
CA ARG A 407 1.15 -8.02 -66.72
C ARG A 407 1.47 -9.51 -66.65
N GLU A 408 2.67 -9.87 -66.19
CA GLU A 408 3.05 -11.28 -66.00
C GLU A 408 2.14 -11.96 -64.97
N PHE A 409 1.87 -11.29 -63.85
CA PHE A 409 0.95 -11.78 -62.82
C PHE A 409 -0.45 -12.01 -63.39
N ILE A 410 -1.00 -11.05 -64.13
CA ILE A 410 -2.31 -11.18 -64.77
C ILE A 410 -2.35 -12.40 -65.69
N GLN A 411 -1.33 -12.61 -66.51
CA GLN A 411 -1.28 -13.75 -67.42
C GLN A 411 -1.25 -15.08 -66.67
N ARG A 412 -0.41 -15.20 -65.63
CA ARG A 412 -0.30 -16.42 -64.81
C ARG A 412 -1.58 -16.67 -64.01
N LEU A 413 -2.15 -15.62 -63.42
CA LEU A 413 -3.41 -15.70 -62.67
C LEU A 413 -4.56 -16.12 -63.59
N HIS A 414 -4.64 -15.61 -64.82
CA HIS A 414 -5.65 -16.00 -65.79
C HIS A 414 -5.65 -17.51 -66.06
N GLN A 415 -4.46 -18.10 -66.23
CA GLN A 415 -4.29 -19.54 -66.43
C GLN A 415 -4.68 -20.34 -65.19
N TRP A 416 -4.26 -19.87 -64.01
CA TRP A 416 -4.55 -20.55 -62.75
C TRP A 416 -6.04 -20.51 -62.38
N LEU A 417 -6.75 -19.42 -62.71
CA LEU A 417 -8.16 -19.25 -62.34
C LEU A 417 -9.06 -20.38 -62.88
N GLY A 418 -8.87 -20.82 -64.12
CA GLY A 418 -9.71 -21.88 -64.71
C GLY A 418 -11.21 -21.56 -64.55
N ASN A 419 -11.97 -22.45 -63.92
CA ASN A 419 -13.41 -22.29 -63.67
C ASN A 419 -13.75 -21.70 -62.28
N ARG A 420 -12.80 -21.08 -61.59
CA ARG A 420 -13.01 -20.48 -60.27
C ARG A 420 -13.74 -19.14 -60.36
N THR A 421 -14.60 -18.87 -59.38
CA THR A 421 -15.26 -17.56 -59.25
C THR A 421 -14.25 -16.51 -58.80
N LEU A 422 -14.17 -15.39 -59.52
CA LEU A 422 -13.28 -14.27 -59.18
C LEU A 422 -14.10 -13.01 -58.92
N VAL A 423 -13.83 -12.38 -57.78
CA VAL A 423 -14.30 -11.02 -57.49
C VAL A 423 -13.11 -10.16 -57.14
N VAL A 424 -12.84 -9.14 -57.98
CA VAL A 424 -11.71 -8.23 -57.76
C VAL A 424 -12.19 -6.80 -57.56
N ALA A 425 -11.89 -6.21 -56.41
CA ALA A 425 -12.02 -4.78 -56.21
C ALA A 425 -10.75 -4.08 -56.68
N THR A 426 -10.89 -3.15 -57.63
CA THR A 426 -9.73 -2.46 -58.22
C THR A 426 -10.15 -1.16 -58.86
N HIS A 427 -9.16 -0.29 -59.09
CA HIS A 427 -9.28 0.90 -59.93
C HIS A 427 -8.30 0.85 -61.11
N ARG A 428 -7.52 -0.23 -61.25
CA ARG A 428 -6.49 -0.39 -62.27
C ARG A 428 -7.08 -1.04 -63.52
N VAL A 429 -6.70 -0.54 -64.70
CA VAL A 429 -7.21 -1.06 -65.99
C VAL A 429 -6.69 -2.45 -66.34
N PRO A 430 -5.39 -2.80 -66.12
CA PRO A 430 -4.85 -4.10 -66.55
C PRO A 430 -5.60 -5.31 -65.96
N ILE A 431 -5.95 -5.25 -64.68
CA ILE A 431 -6.66 -6.36 -64.03
C ILE A 431 -8.07 -6.57 -64.59
N LEU A 432 -8.65 -5.58 -65.30
CA LEU A 432 -9.95 -5.72 -65.95
C LEU A 432 -9.92 -6.67 -67.15
N GLU A 433 -8.73 -7.07 -67.61
CA GLU A 433 -8.57 -8.12 -68.61
C GLU A 433 -9.04 -9.49 -68.09
N LEU A 434 -8.97 -9.71 -66.78
CA LEU A 434 -9.36 -10.97 -66.14
C LEU A 434 -10.87 -11.17 -66.01
N VAL A 435 -11.66 -10.10 -66.13
CA VAL A 435 -13.10 -10.12 -65.82
C VAL A 435 -13.96 -9.93 -67.07
N GLU A 436 -15.18 -10.41 -66.99
CA GLU A 436 -16.17 -10.36 -68.07
C GLU A 436 -17.30 -9.36 -67.76
N ARG A 437 -17.56 -9.12 -66.48
CA ARG A 437 -18.63 -8.25 -65.96
C ARG A 437 -18.08 -7.26 -64.94
N VAL A 438 -18.68 -6.09 -64.88
CA VAL A 438 -18.27 -4.99 -64.02
C VAL A 438 -19.45 -4.51 -63.20
N VAL A 439 -19.20 -4.39 -61.90
CA VAL A 439 -20.13 -3.93 -60.88
C VAL A 439 -19.60 -2.61 -60.32
N VAL A 440 -20.42 -1.55 -60.33
CA VAL A 440 -20.03 -0.24 -59.80
C VAL A 440 -20.78 0.06 -58.51
N LEU A 441 -20.00 0.29 -57.45
CA LEU A 441 -20.47 0.75 -56.16
C LEU A 441 -20.28 2.25 -56.00
N LYS A 442 -21.29 2.89 -55.39
CA LYS A 442 -21.23 4.29 -54.95
C LYS A 442 -21.91 4.40 -53.60
N GLU A 443 -21.21 4.95 -52.60
CA GLU A 443 -21.77 5.19 -51.25
C GLU A 443 -22.42 3.95 -50.63
N GLY A 444 -21.80 2.78 -50.84
CA GLY A 444 -22.29 1.50 -50.32
C GLY A 444 -23.46 0.91 -51.11
N GLN A 445 -23.84 1.48 -52.25
CA GLN A 445 -24.95 0.99 -53.07
C GLN A 445 -24.50 0.55 -54.45
N LEU A 446 -25.16 -0.48 -54.99
CA LEU A 446 -24.99 -0.94 -56.35
C LEU A 446 -25.65 0.04 -57.33
N VAL A 447 -24.86 0.70 -58.17
CA VAL A 447 -25.36 1.69 -59.15
C VAL A 447 -25.35 1.16 -60.58
N MET A 448 -24.41 0.27 -60.90
CA MET A 448 -24.33 -0.34 -62.22
C MET A 448 -23.89 -1.79 -62.10
N ASP A 449 -24.47 -2.61 -62.98
CA ASP A 449 -24.14 -4.01 -63.13
C ASP A 449 -24.28 -4.36 -64.62
N ALA A 450 -23.15 -4.53 -65.32
CA ALA A 450 -23.13 -4.69 -66.77
C ALA A 450 -21.92 -5.49 -67.26
N PRO A 451 -22.01 -6.11 -68.45
CA PRO A 451 -20.85 -6.67 -69.14
C PRO A 451 -19.76 -5.61 -69.35
N LYS A 452 -18.49 -6.02 -69.25
CA LYS A 452 -17.31 -5.13 -69.35
C LYS A 452 -17.35 -4.20 -70.57
N ALA A 453 -17.74 -4.73 -71.73
CA ALA A 453 -17.81 -3.96 -72.97
C ALA A 453 -18.81 -2.79 -72.89
N GLN A 454 -19.94 -2.97 -72.20
CA GLN A 454 -20.95 -1.91 -72.03
C GLN A 454 -20.53 -0.92 -70.95
N ALA A 455 -19.95 -1.40 -69.85
CA ALA A 455 -19.51 -0.56 -68.74
C ALA A 455 -18.40 0.44 -69.14
N LEU A 456 -17.39 -0.01 -69.88
CA LEU A 456 -16.29 0.85 -70.35
C LEU A 456 -16.76 1.89 -71.37
N ASN A 457 -17.74 1.56 -72.20
CA ASN A 457 -18.34 2.50 -73.15
C ASN A 457 -19.22 3.53 -72.44
N ALA A 458 -19.99 3.12 -71.43
CA ALA A 458 -20.79 4.03 -70.61
C ALA A 458 -19.92 5.02 -69.82
N ASP A 459 -18.79 4.57 -69.28
CA ASP A 459 -17.85 5.43 -68.54
C ASP A 459 -17.13 6.40 -69.50
N ARG A 460 -16.69 5.94 -70.69
CA ARG A 460 -16.18 6.81 -71.77
C ARG A 460 -17.21 7.85 -72.23
N MET A 461 -18.49 7.49 -72.29
CA MET A 461 -19.57 8.44 -72.61
C MET A 461 -19.83 9.43 -71.47
N GLN A 462 -19.63 9.05 -70.20
CA GLN A 462 -19.77 9.96 -69.05
C GLN A 462 -18.57 10.89 -68.88
N SER A 463 -17.35 10.43 -69.14
CA SER A 463 -16.13 11.26 -69.15
C SER A 463 -16.17 12.26 -70.31
N HIS A 464 -16.51 11.83 -71.54
CA HIS A 464 -16.73 12.75 -72.66
C HIS A 464 -17.83 13.78 -72.36
N ARG A 465 -18.94 13.39 -71.71
CA ARG A 465 -20.03 14.31 -71.35
C ARG A 465 -19.63 15.30 -70.23
N ARG A 466 -18.63 14.98 -69.41
CA ARG A 466 -18.03 15.91 -68.41
C ARG A 466 -17.04 16.87 -69.07
N GLU A 467 -16.21 16.40 -69.99
CA GLU A 467 -15.30 17.26 -70.76
C GLU A 467 -16.09 18.26 -71.62
N TRP A 468 -17.15 17.82 -72.31
CA TRP A 468 -18.01 18.70 -73.11
C TRP A 468 -18.76 19.76 -72.29
N LYS A 469 -19.09 19.46 -71.02
CA LYS A 469 -19.72 20.43 -70.10
C LYS A 469 -18.73 21.44 -69.54
N ASN A 470 -17.46 21.05 -69.35
CA ASN A 470 -16.42 21.95 -68.87
C ASN A 470 -15.92 22.86 -70.00
N GLU A 471 -15.82 22.38 -71.24
CA GLU A 471 -15.48 23.22 -72.40
C GLU A 471 -16.57 24.27 -72.70
N ASN A 472 -17.85 23.90 -72.62
CA ASN A 472 -18.97 24.83 -72.84
C ASN A 472 -19.30 25.76 -71.65
N GLN A 473 -18.60 25.62 -70.52
CA GLN A 473 -18.66 26.59 -69.40
C GLN A 473 -17.45 27.54 -69.39
N SER A 474 -16.46 27.30 -70.26
CA SER A 474 -15.20 28.07 -70.34
C SER A 474 -15.13 28.95 -71.60
N ALA A 475 -16.17 28.97 -72.42
CA ALA A 475 -16.38 29.82 -73.59
C ALA A 475 -17.67 30.63 -73.39
#